data_AF-A0A3B0JM50-F1
#
_entry.id   AF-A0A3B0JM50-F1
#
_cell.length_a   1.000
_cell.length_b   1.000
_cell.length_c   1.000
_cell.angle_alpha   90.00
_cell.angle_beta   90.00
_cell.angle_gamma   90.00
#
_symmetry.space_group_name_H-M   'P 1'
#
loop_
_entity.id
_entity.type
_entity.pdbx_description
1 polymer ?
#
loop_
_entity_poly.entity_id
_entity_poly.type
_entity_poly.pdbx_seq_one_letter_code
_entity_poly.pdbx_strand_id
1 'polypeptide(L)'
;MIIKMAFVALLSILCTFFAVVAAKVEISKCGGCHQVKSECPKVSGSGIFCASLSDRNNIQAYSHPNETANNGTLAACVPSYYEVTADITDWCCFWNPTIGCQQLAGSYYQQHSDWDETCELCLHSCECDAQSTAARSPLTSVLFLLCLTMLGIHWAL
;
A
#
# COMPACT_ATOMS: atom_id res chain seq x y z
N MET A 1 -34.77 -48.49 -18.00
CA MET A 1 -34.52 -47.21 -18.72
C MET A 1 -34.72 -45.98 -17.82
N ILE A 2 -34.35 -46.05 -16.53
CA ILE A 2 -34.56 -44.96 -15.54
C ILE A 2 -33.22 -44.47 -14.98
N ILE A 3 -32.19 -45.33 -15.00
CA ILE A 3 -30.86 -45.06 -14.42
C ILE A 3 -30.05 -44.03 -15.23
N LYS A 4 -30.27 -43.93 -16.56
CA LYS A 4 -29.56 -42.97 -17.43
C LYS A 4 -29.99 -41.51 -17.22
N MET A 5 -31.23 -41.26 -16.79
CA MET A 5 -31.76 -39.89 -16.64
C MET A 5 -31.29 -39.21 -15.36
N ALA A 6 -31.02 -39.97 -14.29
CA ALA A 6 -30.54 -39.43 -13.03
C ALA A 6 -29.10 -38.91 -13.11
N PHE A 7 -28.25 -39.56 -13.93
CA PHE A 7 -26.83 -39.20 -14.04
C PHE A 7 -26.61 -37.88 -14.80
N VAL A 8 -27.43 -37.60 -15.82
CA VAL A 8 -27.37 -36.35 -16.60
C VAL A 8 -27.85 -35.16 -15.77
N ALA A 9 -28.88 -35.36 -14.93
CA ALA A 9 -29.35 -34.33 -14.01
C ALA A 9 -28.30 -33.99 -12.93
N LEU A 10 -27.62 -34.99 -12.36
CA LEU A 10 -26.55 -34.78 -11.37
C LEU A 10 -25.33 -34.04 -11.94
N LEU A 11 -24.93 -34.34 -13.18
CA LEU A 11 -23.85 -33.63 -13.88
C LEU A 11 -24.21 -32.17 -14.19
N SER A 12 -25.48 -31.88 -14.53
CA SER A 12 -25.94 -30.51 -14.77
C SER A 12 -25.95 -29.65 -13.50
N ILE A 13 -26.28 -30.24 -12.34
CA ILE A 13 -26.27 -29.55 -11.04
C ILE A 13 -24.83 -29.29 -10.57
N LEU A 14 -23.88 -30.20 -10.84
CA LEU A 14 -22.46 -29.99 -10.52
C LEU A 14 -21.84 -28.85 -11.35
N CYS A 15 -22.27 -28.67 -12.62
CA CYS A 15 -21.78 -27.58 -13.47
C CYS A 15 -22.28 -26.19 -13.04
N THR A 16 -23.44 -26.08 -12.39
CA THR A 16 -23.95 -24.79 -11.90
C THR A 16 -23.29 -24.31 -10.60
N PHE A 17 -22.60 -25.17 -9.85
CA PHE A 17 -21.96 -24.78 -8.59
C PHE A 17 -20.56 -24.17 -8.75
N PHE A 18 -19.89 -24.35 -9.90
CA PHE A 18 -18.51 -23.89 -10.09
C PHE A 18 -18.34 -22.64 -10.95
N ALA A 19 -19.43 -22.01 -11.37
CA ALA A 19 -19.38 -20.68 -12.00
C ALA A 19 -19.65 -19.58 -10.97
N VAL A 20 -19.08 -19.68 -9.77
CA VAL A 20 -18.86 -18.49 -8.94
C VAL A 20 -17.72 -17.75 -9.61
N VAL A 21 -18.07 -16.84 -10.52
CA VAL A 21 -17.14 -15.83 -10.99
C VAL A 21 -16.74 -15.07 -9.73
N ALA A 22 -15.53 -15.33 -9.24
CA ALA A 22 -14.93 -14.57 -8.17
C ALA A 22 -14.78 -13.14 -8.68
N ALA A 23 -15.81 -12.31 -8.47
CA ALA A 23 -15.66 -10.88 -8.55
C ALA A 23 -14.58 -10.53 -7.54
N LYS A 24 -13.41 -10.13 -8.03
CA LYS A 24 -12.32 -9.61 -7.21
C LYS A 24 -12.87 -8.42 -6.46
N VAL A 25 -13.24 -8.61 -5.20
CA VAL A 25 -13.69 -7.52 -4.34
C VAL A 25 -12.46 -6.64 -4.15
N GLU A 26 -12.50 -5.41 -4.63
CA GLU A 26 -11.45 -4.43 -4.35
C GLU A 26 -11.57 -4.05 -2.86
N ILE A 27 -10.84 -4.76 -2.00
CA ILE A 27 -10.82 -4.47 -0.55
C ILE A 27 -9.88 -3.29 -0.26
N SER A 28 -8.84 -3.11 -1.08
CA SER A 28 -7.87 -2.03 -0.93
C SER A 28 -8.42 -0.70 -1.44
N LYS A 29 -8.02 0.40 -0.80
CA LYS A 29 -8.44 1.76 -1.16
C LYS A 29 -7.26 2.72 -1.21
N CYS A 30 -7.38 3.75 -2.03
CA CYS A 30 -6.44 4.85 -1.99
C CYS A 30 -6.64 5.70 -0.73
N GLY A 31 -5.55 6.10 -0.09
CA GLY A 31 -5.56 7.10 1.00
C GLY A 31 -5.73 8.52 0.47
N GLY A 32 -6.19 9.43 1.32
CA GLY A 32 -6.42 10.84 1.07
C GLY A 32 -5.15 11.70 1.16
N CYS A 33 -4.11 11.36 0.40
CA CYS A 33 -2.76 11.94 0.54
C CYS A 33 -2.59 13.37 -0.01
N HIS A 34 -3.63 14.20 0.04
CA HIS A 34 -3.58 15.58 -0.42
C HIS A 34 -2.60 16.43 0.41
N GLN A 35 -2.51 16.20 1.72
CA GLN A 35 -1.62 16.94 2.63
C GLN A 35 -0.13 16.62 2.38
N VAL A 36 0.18 15.36 2.06
CA VAL A 36 1.55 14.92 1.74
C VAL A 36 2.11 15.58 0.47
N LYS A 37 1.24 15.97 -0.48
CA LYS A 37 1.67 16.68 -1.70
C LYS A 37 2.32 18.03 -1.40
N SER A 38 1.98 18.72 -0.30
CA SER A 38 2.65 19.97 0.07
C SER A 38 4.04 19.76 0.67
N GLU A 39 4.26 18.66 1.40
CA GLU A 39 5.54 18.34 2.03
C GLU A 39 6.53 17.69 1.04
N CYS A 40 5.99 16.97 0.05
CA CYS A 40 6.73 16.39 -1.05
C CYS A 40 6.26 16.97 -2.39
N PRO A 41 6.54 18.26 -2.66
CA PRO A 41 6.01 18.95 -3.84
C PRO A 41 6.61 18.43 -5.14
N LYS A 42 7.79 17.82 -5.07
CA LYS A 42 8.49 17.26 -6.22
C LYS A 42 9.08 15.90 -5.87
N VAL A 43 8.67 14.88 -6.62
CA VAL A 43 9.24 13.54 -6.56
C VAL A 43 10.21 13.38 -7.73
N SER A 44 11.45 12.94 -7.46
CA SER A 44 12.49 12.77 -8.51
C SER A 44 12.41 11.42 -9.21
N GLY A 45 12.05 10.36 -8.48
CA GLY A 45 12.01 9.00 -8.99
C GLY A 45 10.62 8.38 -9.03
N SER A 46 10.56 7.11 -9.39
CA SER A 46 9.36 6.29 -9.25
C SER A 46 9.69 5.08 -8.40
N GLY A 47 8.75 4.66 -7.56
CA GLY A 47 8.99 3.53 -6.70
C GLY A 47 7.79 3.13 -5.87
N ILE A 48 8.07 2.15 -5.04
CA ILE A 48 7.10 1.50 -4.17
C ILE A 48 7.80 1.05 -2.89
N PHE A 49 7.10 1.24 -1.78
CA PHE A 49 7.43 0.67 -0.48
C PHE A 49 6.17 0.01 0.10
N CYS A 50 6.31 -1.10 0.80
CA CYS A 50 5.19 -1.72 1.54
C CYS A 50 5.67 -2.05 2.94
N ALA A 51 4.81 -1.85 3.94
CA ALA A 51 5.11 -2.23 5.32
C ALA A 51 5.27 -3.76 5.47
N SER A 52 4.48 -4.52 4.72
CA SER A 52 4.52 -5.97 4.69
C SER A 52 5.21 -6.49 3.42
N LEU A 53 6.13 -7.45 3.59
CA LEU A 53 6.73 -8.18 2.46
C LEU A 53 5.68 -9.00 1.70
N SER A 54 4.64 -9.49 2.37
CA SER A 54 3.55 -10.20 1.73
C SER A 54 2.77 -9.28 0.79
N ASP A 55 2.47 -8.05 1.23
CA ASP A 55 1.78 -7.06 0.39
C ASP A 55 2.66 -6.65 -0.81
N ARG A 56 3.98 -6.56 -0.62
CA ARG A 56 4.91 -6.33 -1.73
C ARG A 56 4.86 -7.43 -2.79
N ASN A 57 4.73 -8.69 -2.39
CA ASN A 57 4.63 -9.82 -3.32
C ASN A 57 3.29 -9.83 -4.09
N ASN A 58 2.28 -9.12 -3.59
CA ASN A 58 0.99 -8.92 -4.24
C ASN A 58 1.00 -7.76 -5.23
N ILE A 59 2.17 -7.17 -5.52
CA ILE A 59 2.32 -6.07 -6.46
C ILE A 59 3.31 -6.44 -7.56
N GLN A 60 2.81 -6.48 -8.78
CA GLN A 60 3.59 -6.77 -9.97
C GLN A 60 4.07 -5.46 -10.61
N ALA A 61 5.33 -5.40 -11.03
CA ALA A 61 5.87 -4.29 -11.79
C ALA A 61 5.95 -4.64 -13.29
N TYR A 62 5.67 -3.65 -14.14
CA TYR A 62 5.74 -3.75 -15.59
C TYR A 62 6.82 -2.84 -16.16
N SER A 63 7.41 -3.25 -17.28
CA SER A 63 8.40 -2.44 -18.02
C SER A 63 7.76 -1.28 -18.80
N HIS A 64 6.45 -1.34 -19.04
CA HIS A 64 5.67 -0.34 -19.77
C HIS A 64 4.36 -0.04 -19.03
N PRO A 65 3.78 1.16 -19.20
CA PRO A 65 2.47 1.46 -18.64
C PRO A 65 1.43 0.44 -19.09
N ASN A 66 0.74 -0.16 -18.13
CA ASN A 66 -0.49 -0.90 -18.34
C ASN A 66 -1.64 -0.08 -17.74
N GLU A 67 -2.31 0.73 -18.57
CA GLU A 67 -3.44 1.56 -18.12
C GLU A 67 -4.61 0.72 -17.58
N THR A 68 -4.64 -0.57 -17.90
CA THR A 68 -5.68 -1.49 -17.44
C THR A 68 -5.33 -2.26 -16.16
N ALA A 69 -4.10 -2.12 -15.66
CA ALA A 69 -3.59 -2.85 -14.50
C ALA A 69 -4.39 -2.57 -13.21
N ASN A 70 -4.72 -1.30 -12.98
CA ASN A 70 -5.49 -0.86 -11.82
C ASN A 70 -6.69 -0.06 -12.32
N ASN A 71 -7.66 -0.75 -12.93
CA ASN A 71 -8.90 -0.11 -13.36
C ASN A 71 -9.67 0.45 -12.15
N GLY A 72 -10.52 1.46 -12.39
CA GLY A 72 -11.42 1.96 -11.35
C GLY A 72 -10.73 2.84 -10.32
N THR A 73 -10.91 2.54 -9.04
CA THR A 73 -10.56 3.45 -7.93
C THR A 73 -9.06 3.45 -7.59
N LEU A 74 -8.35 2.37 -7.89
CA LEU A 74 -6.93 2.22 -7.56
C LEU A 74 -6.00 3.03 -8.48
N ALA A 75 -6.45 3.40 -9.68
CA ALA A 75 -5.70 4.27 -10.60
C ALA A 75 -5.32 5.63 -10.00
N ALA A 76 -6.04 6.08 -8.96
CA ALA A 76 -5.76 7.34 -8.29
C ALA A 76 -4.46 7.32 -7.46
N CYS A 77 -4.05 6.15 -6.96
CA CYS A 77 -2.87 6.01 -6.10
C CYS A 77 -1.83 5.00 -6.59
N VAL A 78 -2.19 4.09 -7.50
CA VAL A 78 -1.29 3.08 -8.05
C VAL A 78 -0.89 3.46 -9.48
N PRO A 79 0.39 3.77 -9.75
CA PRO A 79 0.88 4.05 -11.09
C PRO A 79 0.61 2.90 -12.07
N SER A 80 0.43 3.22 -13.35
CA SER A 80 0.22 2.25 -14.44
C SER A 80 1.37 1.26 -14.67
N TYR A 81 2.53 1.49 -14.06
CA TYR A 81 3.66 0.55 -14.10
C TYR A 81 3.56 -0.55 -13.03
N TYR A 82 2.54 -0.52 -12.18
CA TYR A 82 2.29 -1.52 -11.16
C TYR A 82 0.89 -2.11 -11.32
N GLU A 83 0.68 -3.33 -10.82
CA GLU A 83 -0.63 -3.95 -10.69
C GLU A 83 -0.75 -4.60 -9.32
N VAL A 84 -1.89 -4.35 -8.68
CA VAL A 84 -2.28 -5.04 -7.45
C VAL A 84 -2.88 -6.39 -7.82
N THR A 85 -2.09 -7.47 -7.74
CA THR A 85 -2.50 -8.80 -8.22
C THR A 85 -3.37 -9.54 -7.20
N ALA A 86 -3.20 -9.24 -5.91
CA ALA A 86 -3.97 -9.80 -4.81
C ALA A 86 -4.23 -8.78 -3.69
N ASP A 87 -5.03 -9.16 -2.69
CA ASP A 87 -5.42 -8.26 -1.60
C ASP A 87 -4.22 -7.74 -0.81
N ILE A 88 -4.26 -6.44 -0.51
CA ILE A 88 -3.30 -5.80 0.40
C ILE A 88 -3.89 -5.82 1.79
N THR A 89 -3.07 -6.20 2.77
CA THR A 89 -3.48 -6.31 4.17
C THR A 89 -3.15 -5.05 4.95
N ASP A 90 -1.90 -4.59 4.91
CA ASP A 90 -1.42 -3.42 5.64
C ASP A 90 -1.44 -2.17 4.74
N TRP A 91 -0.29 -1.60 4.35
CA TRP A 91 -0.25 -0.48 3.42
C TRP A 91 0.99 -0.52 2.52
N CYS A 92 0.82 0.10 1.35
CA CYS A 92 1.90 0.36 0.41
C CYS A 92 1.89 1.81 -0.03
N CYS A 93 3.06 2.40 -0.18
CA CYS A 93 3.27 3.71 -0.76
C CYS A 93 3.77 3.56 -2.19
N PHE A 94 3.23 4.38 -3.07
CA PHE A 94 3.66 4.50 -4.46
C PHE A 94 4.04 5.95 -4.73
N TRP A 95 5.06 6.14 -5.56
CA TRP A 95 5.42 7.49 -6.00
C TRP A 95 5.87 7.50 -7.44
N ASN A 96 5.59 8.61 -8.11
CA ASN A 96 6.23 9.03 -9.36
C ASN A 96 6.08 10.55 -9.53
N PRO A 97 6.77 11.17 -10.52
CA PRO A 97 6.69 12.61 -10.74
C PRO A 97 5.31 13.13 -11.13
N THR A 98 4.40 12.28 -11.62
CA THR A 98 3.07 12.65 -12.11
C THR A 98 2.01 12.68 -11.01
N ILE A 99 1.96 11.65 -10.16
CA ILE A 99 0.94 11.52 -9.10
C ILE A 99 1.45 11.99 -7.73
N GLY A 100 2.77 12.21 -7.61
CA GLY A 100 3.42 12.48 -6.34
C GLY A 100 3.48 11.22 -5.46
N CYS A 101 3.56 11.42 -4.16
CA CYS A 101 3.55 10.35 -3.16
C CYS A 101 2.10 9.98 -2.81
N GLN A 102 1.74 8.70 -2.92
CA GLN A 102 0.39 8.17 -2.72
C GLN A 102 0.40 6.91 -1.85
N GLN A 103 -0.72 6.64 -1.16
CA GLN A 103 -0.89 5.47 -0.30
C GLN A 103 -2.02 4.57 -0.82
N LEU A 104 -1.75 3.26 -0.81
CA LEU A 104 -2.72 2.19 -0.96
C LEU A 104 -2.92 1.53 0.41
N ALA A 105 -4.11 1.69 0.96
CA ALA A 105 -4.52 1.11 2.24
C ALA A 105 -5.16 -0.26 2.05
N GLY A 106 -4.58 -1.25 2.69
CA GLY A 106 -5.08 -2.61 2.79
C GLY A 106 -6.22 -2.77 3.78
N SER A 107 -6.78 -3.97 3.81
CA SER A 107 -8.00 -4.30 4.55
C SER A 107 -7.85 -4.22 6.07
N TYR A 108 -6.67 -4.57 6.60
CA TYR A 108 -6.38 -4.51 8.02
C TYR A 108 -6.02 -3.08 8.44
N TYR A 109 -5.24 -2.38 7.63
CA TYR A 109 -4.88 -0.99 7.91
C TYR A 109 -6.10 -0.07 7.98
N GLN A 110 -7.09 -0.28 7.11
CA GLN A 110 -8.38 0.45 7.11
C GLN A 110 -9.20 0.31 8.41
N GLN A 111 -8.82 -0.57 9.35
CA GLN A 111 -9.50 -0.69 10.65
C GLN A 111 -9.09 0.42 11.63
N HIS A 112 -8.00 1.15 11.36
CA HIS A 112 -7.60 2.32 12.14
C HIS A 112 -8.49 3.51 11.77
N SER A 113 -8.80 4.42 12.70
CA SER A 113 -9.77 5.51 12.44
C SER A 113 -9.27 6.60 11.49
N ASP A 114 -7.97 6.71 11.32
CA ASP A 114 -7.23 7.79 10.66
C ASP A 114 -6.48 7.32 9.40
N TRP A 115 -6.76 6.09 8.94
CA TRP A 115 -6.00 5.45 7.85
C TRP A 115 -6.01 6.25 6.54
N ASP A 116 -7.06 7.04 6.28
CA ASP A 116 -7.24 7.82 5.06
C ASP A 116 -6.50 9.16 5.12
N GLU A 117 -6.21 9.68 6.31
CA GLU A 117 -5.47 10.93 6.52
C GLU A 117 -3.99 10.69 6.81
N THR A 118 -3.64 9.53 7.37
CA THR A 118 -2.27 9.17 7.76
C THR A 118 -1.42 8.69 6.57
N CYS A 119 -1.15 9.61 5.64
CA CYS A 119 -0.23 9.38 4.53
C CYS A 119 1.22 9.80 4.83
N GLU A 120 1.47 10.45 5.98
CA GLU A 120 2.81 10.90 6.40
C GLU A 120 3.83 9.75 6.45
N LEU A 121 3.36 8.52 6.68
CA LEU A 121 4.18 7.30 6.64
C LEU A 121 4.89 7.13 5.29
N CYS A 122 4.29 7.60 4.19
CA CYS A 122 4.88 7.54 2.87
C CYS A 122 6.00 8.57 2.66
N LEU A 123 6.03 9.68 3.39
CA LEU A 123 7.08 10.70 3.26
C LEU A 123 8.47 10.16 3.58
N HIS A 124 8.56 9.18 4.48
CA HIS A 124 9.83 8.54 4.82
C HIS A 124 10.39 7.65 3.70
N SER A 125 9.53 7.21 2.77
CA SER A 125 9.91 6.28 1.70
C SER A 125 9.97 6.95 0.33
N CYS A 126 9.20 8.01 0.12
CA CYS A 126 9.14 8.72 -1.15
C CYS A 126 10.42 9.51 -1.43
N GLU A 127 10.89 9.44 -2.68
CA GLU A 127 12.07 10.18 -3.16
C GLU A 127 11.72 11.65 -3.45
N CYS A 128 11.55 12.43 -2.38
CA CYS A 128 11.20 13.83 -2.46
C CYS A 128 12.44 14.70 -2.71
N ASP A 129 12.45 15.46 -3.80
CA ASP A 129 13.40 16.55 -4.05
C ASP A 129 13.05 17.74 -3.15
N ALA A 130 13.26 17.60 -1.84
CA ALA A 130 13.06 18.71 -0.92
C ALA A 130 14.14 19.77 -1.20
N GLN A 131 13.72 20.91 -1.78
CA GLN A 131 14.47 22.16 -1.62
C GLN A 131 14.33 22.57 -0.14
N SER A 132 15.23 22.03 0.71
CA SER A 132 15.52 22.45 2.08
C SER A 132 14.32 22.66 3.02
N THR A 133 14.04 21.70 3.91
CA THR A 133 14.07 21.96 5.37
C THR A 133 14.09 20.66 6.17
N ALA A 134 15.01 20.60 7.13
CA ALA A 134 15.16 19.57 8.15
C ALA A 134 15.42 18.14 7.63
N ALA A 135 16.64 17.91 7.14
CA ALA A 135 17.32 16.69 7.56
C ALA A 135 17.28 16.66 9.10
N ARG A 136 16.44 15.79 9.70
CA ARG A 136 16.57 15.43 11.11
C ARG A 136 17.97 14.86 11.26
N SER A 137 18.89 15.70 11.72
CA SER A 137 20.28 15.29 11.85
C SER A 137 20.36 14.15 12.87
N PRO A 138 21.26 13.18 12.68
CA PRO A 138 21.48 12.11 13.67
C PRO A 138 21.93 12.63 15.04
N LEU A 139 22.23 13.94 15.16
CA LEU A 139 22.60 14.58 16.42
C LEU A 139 21.44 14.61 17.43
N THR A 140 20.17 14.59 17.00
CA THR A 140 19.03 14.61 17.93
C THR A 140 18.84 13.28 18.66
N SER A 141 19.13 12.14 17.99
CA SER A 141 19.12 10.82 18.64
C SER A 141 20.31 10.62 19.59
N VAL A 142 21.49 11.16 19.25
CA VAL A 142 22.68 11.06 20.14
C VAL A 142 22.48 11.90 21.40
N LEU A 143 21.88 13.09 21.31
CA LEU A 143 21.58 13.91 22.50
C LEU A 143 20.57 13.24 23.45
N PHE A 144 19.56 12.55 22.90
CA PHE A 144 18.55 11.85 23.70
C PHE A 144 19.15 10.65 24.45
N LEU A 145 20.06 9.91 23.79
CA LEU A 145 20.80 8.81 24.41
C LEU A 145 21.78 9.29 25.50
N LEU A 146 22.43 10.45 25.30
CA LEU A 146 23.30 11.07 26.32
C LEU A 146 22.51 11.61 27.53
N CYS A 147 21.27 12.08 27.35
CA CYS A 147 20.43 12.48 28.49
C CYS A 147 19.99 11.29 29.35
N LEU A 148 19.68 10.14 28.75
CA LEU A 148 19.27 8.95 29.48
C LEU A 148 20.41 8.36 30.32
N THR A 149 21.66 8.47 29.88
CA THR A 149 22.81 8.03 30.68
C THR A 149 23.10 8.96 31.86
N MET A 150 22.91 10.28 31.71
CA MET A 150 23.11 11.24 32.80
C MET A 150 22.03 11.13 33.89
N LEU A 151 20.78 10.82 33.51
CA LEU A 151 19.69 10.58 34.47
C LEU A 151 19.82 9.23 35.19
N GLY A 152 20.38 8.20 34.54
CA GLY A 152 20.63 6.89 35.16
C GLY A 152 21.72 6.89 36.23
N ILE A 153 22.71 7.79 36.13
CA ILE A 153 23.81 7.88 37.10
C ILE A 153 23.38 8.57 38.39
N HIS A 154 22.38 9.46 38.34
CA HIS A 154 21.88 10.19 39.53
C HIS A 154 21.00 9.34 40.46
N TRP A 155 20.52 8.17 40.01
CA TRP A 155 19.72 7.24 40.80
C TRP A 155 20.52 6.02 41.30
N ALA A 156 21.83 5.96 41.01
CA ALA A 156 22.71 4.84 41.36
C ALA A 156 23.84 5.22 42.36
N LEU A 157 23.74 6.39 43.02
CA LEU A 157 24.61 6.78 44.14
C LEU A 157 23.83 6.85 45.46
#